data_AF-A0A9P4NMI3-F1
#
_entry.id   AF-A0A9P4NMI3-F1
#
_cell.length_a   1.000
_cell.length_b   1.000
_cell.length_c   1.000
_cell.angle_alpha   90.00
_cell.angle_beta   90.00
_cell.angle_gamma   90.00
#
_symmetry.space_group_name_H-M   'P 1'
#
loop_
_entity.id
_entity.type
_entity.pdbx_description
1 polymer ?
#
loop_
_entity_poly.entity_id
_entity_poly.type
_entity_poly.pdbx_seq_one_letter_code
_entity_poly.pdbx_strand_id
1 'polypeptide(L)'
;MAPQEHNNQYHPRDAIAFAVESALVTGGAGAFFAGIQNTIARQNIGAMGFFSRFGSTTAVFTAMGASYAFAKAVSANLREKEDTWNTALGGFVGGSMIGLRLRTTPAFFGYGALASILLSTFEYGGGRFSGYKKDPTIDEVDRKTELRKNRRRPIEETVAELGEGRGIYGPGYEARRQERIKARYGIDVSSVPSAH
;
A
#
# COMPACT_ATOMS: atom_id res chain seq x y z
N MET A 1 19.57 -19.92 -18.41
CA MET A 1 19.04 -18.55 -18.30
C MET A 1 18.90 -18.26 -16.81
N ALA A 2 19.74 -17.40 -16.24
CA ALA A 2 19.65 -17.08 -14.81
C ALA A 2 18.33 -16.34 -14.53
N PRO A 3 17.63 -16.61 -13.41
CA PRO A 3 16.49 -15.80 -13.02
C PRO A 3 16.99 -14.37 -12.82
N GLN A 4 16.35 -13.41 -13.48
CA GLN A 4 16.57 -11.99 -13.22
C GLN A 4 16.15 -11.75 -11.76
N GLU A 5 17.12 -11.68 -10.84
CA GLU A 5 16.84 -11.12 -9.52
C GLU A 5 16.43 -9.67 -9.76
N HIS A 6 15.12 -9.41 -9.69
CA HIS A 6 14.61 -8.06 -9.55
C HIS A 6 15.30 -7.50 -8.31
N ASN A 7 16.31 -6.66 -8.53
CA ASN A 7 16.99 -5.90 -7.48
C ASN A 7 15.95 -4.91 -6.91
N ASN A 8 15.03 -5.43 -6.09
CA ASN A 8 14.03 -4.69 -5.32
C ASN A 8 14.72 -4.00 -4.13
N GLN A 9 15.91 -3.44 -4.36
CA GLN A 9 16.54 -2.58 -3.39
C GLN A 9 15.72 -1.30 -3.31
N TYR A 10 15.27 -1.00 -2.09
CA TYR A 10 14.57 0.23 -1.82
C TYR A 10 15.48 1.42 -2.08
N HIS A 11 14.99 2.38 -2.85
CA HIS A 11 15.68 3.65 -3.05
C HIS A 11 15.02 4.70 -2.15
N PRO A 12 15.78 5.30 -1.21
CA PRO A 12 15.27 6.37 -0.38
C PRO A 12 14.70 7.50 -1.23
N ARG A 13 13.53 7.99 -0.82
CA ARG A 13 12.86 9.10 -1.47
C ARG A 13 13.06 10.37 -0.66
N ASP A 14 13.29 11.49 -1.34
CA ASP A 14 13.24 12.79 -0.68
C ASP A 14 11.78 13.15 -0.35
N ALA A 15 11.43 13.01 0.94
CA ALA A 15 10.09 13.27 1.42
C ALA A 15 9.68 14.74 1.33
N ILE A 16 10.64 15.68 1.43
CA ILE A 16 10.35 17.10 1.38
C ILE A 16 10.11 17.51 -0.07
N ALA A 17 11.01 17.14 -0.98
CA ALA A 17 10.85 17.43 -2.40
C ALA A 17 9.55 16.83 -2.94
N PHE A 18 9.27 15.57 -2.61
CA PHE A 18 8.04 14.90 -3.05
C PHE A 18 6.77 15.52 -2.46
N ALA A 19 6.82 15.97 -1.20
CA ALA A 19 5.70 16.68 -0.58
C ALA A 19 5.45 18.05 -1.23
N VAL A 20 6.51 18.81 -1.52
CA VAL A 20 6.43 20.11 -2.18
C VAL A 20 5.89 19.96 -3.60
N GLU A 21 6.41 19.01 -4.38
CA GLU A 21 5.93 18.72 -5.73
C GLU A 21 4.43 18.38 -5.73
N SER A 22 4.03 17.47 -4.84
CA SER A 22 2.63 17.07 -4.70
C SER A 22 1.75 18.23 -4.23
N ALA A 23 2.24 19.07 -3.31
CA ALA A 23 1.53 20.26 -2.84
C ALA A 23 1.31 21.30 -3.94
N LEU A 24 2.28 21.47 -4.84
CA LEU A 24 2.17 22.35 -6.00
C LEU A 24 1.15 21.83 -7.00
N VAL A 25 1.17 20.53 -7.31
CA VAL A 25 0.22 19.89 -8.23
C VAL A 25 -1.20 19.98 -7.68
N THR A 26 -1.43 19.55 -6.43
CA THR A 26 -2.77 19.58 -5.84
C THR A 26 -3.20 21.00 -5.53
N GLY A 27 -2.29 21.89 -5.13
CA GLY A 27 -2.56 23.31 -4.93
C GLY A 27 -2.98 24.02 -6.22
N GLY A 28 -2.31 23.73 -7.33
CA GLY A 28 -2.71 24.22 -8.66
C GLY A 28 -4.11 23.74 -9.05
N ALA A 29 -4.42 22.46 -8.81
CA ALA A 29 -5.78 21.94 -9.02
C ALA A 29 -6.81 22.61 -8.12
N GLY A 30 -6.48 22.80 -6.83
CA GLY A 30 -7.35 23.49 -5.86
C GLY A 30 -7.61 24.94 -6.22
N ALA A 31 -6.58 25.65 -6.70
CA ALA A 31 -6.68 26.98 -7.27
C ALA A 31 -7.62 26.96 -8.48
N PHE A 32 -7.42 26.06 -9.44
CA PHE A 32 -8.32 25.95 -10.58
C PHE A 32 -9.79 25.73 -10.17
N PHE A 33 -10.05 24.84 -9.21
CA PHE A 33 -11.38 24.65 -8.63
C PHE A 33 -11.93 25.89 -7.93
N ALA A 34 -11.10 26.62 -7.18
CA ALA A 34 -11.48 27.88 -6.55
C ALA A 34 -11.88 28.94 -7.59
N GLY A 35 -11.23 28.95 -8.75
CA GLY A 35 -11.59 29.79 -9.90
C GLY A 35 -12.99 29.46 -10.43
N ILE A 36 -13.28 28.17 -10.65
CA ILE A 36 -14.61 27.70 -11.07
C ILE A 36 -15.68 28.05 -10.03
N GLN A 37 -15.38 27.87 -8.74
CA GLN A 37 -16.31 28.22 -7.68
C GLN A 37 -16.59 29.73 -7.65
N ASN A 38 -15.60 30.57 -7.96
CA ASN A 38 -15.76 32.02 -8.05
C ASN A 38 -16.64 32.44 -9.24
N THR A 39 -16.55 31.75 -10.38
CA THR A 39 -17.35 32.09 -11.57
C THR A 39 -18.81 31.62 -11.48
N ILE A 40 -19.08 30.50 -10.79
CA ILE A 40 -20.43 29.94 -10.62
C ILE A 40 -21.18 30.61 -9.44
N ALA A 41 -20.48 31.35 -8.58
CA ALA A 41 -21.08 31.97 -7.42
C ALA A 41 -22.16 32.99 -7.81
N ARG A 42 -23.36 32.84 -7.23
CA ARG A 42 -24.51 33.75 -7.48
C ARG A 42 -24.30 35.18 -6.98
N GLN A 43 -23.30 35.41 -6.13
CA GLN A 43 -22.97 36.73 -5.59
C GLN A 43 -21.76 37.29 -6.32
N ASN A 44 -21.75 38.60 -6.60
CA ASN A 44 -20.62 39.26 -7.23
C ASN A 44 -19.48 39.43 -6.20
N ILE A 45 -18.59 38.44 -6.10
CA ILE A 45 -17.51 38.41 -5.10
C ILE A 45 -16.22 39.06 -5.66
N GLY A 46 -16.24 39.50 -6.93
CA GLY A 46 -15.10 40.14 -7.60
C GLY A 46 -13.90 39.19 -7.79
N ALA A 47 -12.83 39.69 -8.42
CA ALA A 47 -11.62 38.90 -8.68
C ALA A 47 -10.92 38.44 -7.38
N MET A 48 -11.01 39.23 -6.30
CA MET A 48 -10.44 38.88 -4.99
C MET A 48 -11.24 37.81 -4.23
N GLY A 49 -12.42 37.41 -4.72
CA GLY A 49 -13.20 36.30 -4.17
C GLY A 49 -12.48 34.96 -4.22
N PHE A 50 -11.62 34.79 -5.23
CA PHE A 50 -10.75 33.65 -5.40
C PHE A 50 -9.83 33.42 -4.19
N PHE A 51 -9.16 34.47 -3.71
CA PHE A 51 -8.24 34.38 -2.57
C PHE A 51 -8.95 34.42 -1.22
N SER A 52 -9.97 35.27 -1.07
CA SER A 52 -10.63 35.50 0.21
C SER A 52 -11.66 34.42 0.56
N ARG A 53 -12.60 34.13 -0.35
CA ARG A 53 -13.73 33.21 -0.10
C ARG A 53 -13.39 31.78 -0.48
N PHE A 54 -12.73 31.59 -1.63
CA PHE A 54 -12.39 30.26 -2.15
C PHE A 54 -10.94 29.82 -1.89
N GLY A 55 -10.11 30.68 -1.28
CA GLY A 55 -8.73 30.35 -0.93
C GLY A 55 -8.62 29.16 0.03
N SER A 56 -9.66 28.92 0.84
CA SER A 56 -9.74 27.73 1.70
C SER A 56 -9.80 26.42 0.92
N THR A 57 -10.38 26.40 -0.29
CA THR A 57 -10.40 25.21 -1.15
C THR A 57 -8.98 24.91 -1.62
N THR A 58 -8.27 25.90 -2.14
CA THR A 58 -6.86 25.78 -2.53
C THR A 58 -6.01 25.26 -1.37
N ALA A 59 -6.15 25.86 -0.18
CA ALA A 59 -5.39 25.45 0.99
C ALA A 59 -5.65 23.99 1.41
N VAL A 60 -6.90 23.53 1.36
CA VAL A 60 -7.23 22.12 1.66
C VAL A 60 -6.59 21.18 0.66
N PHE A 61 -6.69 21.48 -0.64
CA PHE A 61 -6.09 20.63 -1.68
C PHE A 61 -4.57 20.59 -1.57
N THR A 62 -3.91 21.72 -1.31
CA THR A 62 -2.48 21.79 -1.04
C THR A 62 -2.11 20.94 0.17
N ALA A 63 -2.81 21.11 1.29
CA ALA A 63 -2.56 20.36 2.53
C ALA A 63 -2.77 18.85 2.35
N MET A 64 -3.79 18.44 1.58
CA MET A 64 -4.05 17.05 1.25
C MET A 64 -2.88 16.44 0.46
N GLY A 65 -2.44 17.09 -0.61
CA GLY A 65 -1.36 16.58 -1.47
C GLY A 65 -0.01 16.55 -0.75
N ALA A 66 0.32 17.61 -0.03
CA ALA A 66 1.55 17.71 0.76
C ALA A 66 1.62 16.59 1.81
N SER A 67 0.55 16.44 2.59
CA SER A 67 0.54 15.51 3.72
C SER A 67 0.44 14.05 3.27
N TYR A 68 -0.29 13.76 2.19
CA TYR A 68 -0.30 12.45 1.53
C TYR A 68 1.11 12.03 1.08
N ALA A 69 1.77 12.89 0.32
CA ALA A 69 3.07 12.60 -0.27
C ALA A 69 4.16 12.49 0.79
N PHE A 70 4.16 13.40 1.77
CA PHE A 70 5.07 13.34 2.90
C PHE A 70 4.91 12.04 3.70
N ALA A 71 3.69 11.69 4.12
CA ALA A 71 3.45 10.49 4.91
C ALA A 71 3.77 9.21 4.11
N LYS A 72 3.48 9.17 2.80
CA LYS A 72 3.87 8.06 1.93
C LYS A 72 5.40 7.91 1.82
N ALA A 73 6.13 9.01 1.63
CA ALA A 73 7.59 8.97 1.51
C ALA A 73 8.28 8.62 2.83
N VAL A 74 7.84 9.20 3.95
CA VAL A 74 8.40 8.90 5.27
C VAL A 74 8.13 7.45 5.67
N SER A 75 6.92 6.93 5.43
CA SER A 75 6.60 5.53 5.72
C SER A 75 7.40 4.56 4.87
N ALA A 76 7.61 4.88 3.59
CA ALA A 76 8.47 4.10 2.70
C ALA A 76 9.93 4.12 3.17
N ASN A 77 10.46 5.29 3.54
CA ASN A 77 11.84 5.45 4.01
C ASN A 77 12.08 4.70 5.32
N LEU A 78 11.14 4.76 6.26
CA LEU A 78 11.26 4.11 7.58
C LEU A 78 11.20 2.59 7.48
N ARG A 79 10.43 2.06 6.52
CA ARG A 79 10.25 0.62 6.33
C ARG A 79 11.23 0.03 5.31
N GLU A 80 11.94 0.88 4.59
CA GLU A 80 12.79 0.53 3.44
C GLU A 80 12.05 -0.40 2.46
N LYS A 81 10.75 -0.15 2.25
CA LYS A 81 9.88 -0.98 1.42
C LYS A 81 8.83 -0.12 0.72
N GLU A 82 8.59 -0.40 -0.56
CA GLU A 82 7.51 0.20 -1.33
C GLU A 82 6.29 -0.71 -1.37
N ASP A 83 5.43 -0.57 -0.35
CA ASP A 83 4.22 -1.38 -0.20
C ASP A 83 2.94 -0.51 -0.19
N THR A 84 1.79 -1.16 -0.39
CA THR A 84 0.45 -0.54 -0.30
C THR A 84 0.17 0.14 1.03
N TRP A 85 0.82 -0.31 2.10
CA TRP A 85 0.74 0.28 3.43
C TRP A 85 1.21 1.73 3.48
N ASN A 86 2.19 2.10 2.66
CA ASN A 86 2.69 3.48 2.61
C ASN A 86 1.60 4.41 2.05
N THR A 87 0.85 3.91 1.07
CA THR A 87 -0.30 4.62 0.48
C THR A 87 -1.50 4.62 1.39
N ALA A 88 -1.72 3.58 2.18
CA ALA A 88 -2.75 3.59 3.22
C ALA A 88 -2.48 4.70 4.24
N LEU A 89 -1.24 4.79 4.76
CA LEU A 89 -0.83 5.83 5.70
C LEU A 89 -0.90 7.23 5.07
N GLY A 90 -0.35 7.39 3.86
CA GLY A 90 -0.47 8.64 3.09
C GLY A 90 -1.93 9.03 2.87
N GLY A 91 -2.77 8.08 2.46
CA GLY A 91 -4.19 8.27 2.20
C GLY A 91 -4.97 8.66 3.45
N PHE A 92 -4.66 8.06 4.59
CA PHE A 92 -5.23 8.44 5.88
C PHE A 92 -4.89 9.88 6.23
N VAL A 93 -3.61 10.24 6.20
CA VAL A 93 -3.14 11.58 6.56
C VAL A 93 -3.71 12.62 5.58
N GLY A 94 -3.62 12.37 4.27
CA GLY A 94 -4.18 13.23 3.23
C GLY A 94 -5.69 13.41 3.34
N GLY A 95 -6.44 12.31 3.47
CA GLY A 95 -7.91 12.36 3.60
C GLY A 95 -8.38 13.04 4.87
N SER A 96 -7.62 12.92 5.97
CA SER A 96 -7.94 13.56 7.24
C SER A 96 -7.95 15.11 7.15
N MET A 97 -7.21 15.70 6.20
CA MET A 97 -7.20 17.15 5.97
C MET A 97 -8.58 17.69 5.55
N ILE A 98 -9.40 16.89 4.86
CA ILE A 98 -10.80 17.22 4.57
C ILE A 98 -11.60 17.29 5.87
N GLY A 99 -11.39 16.34 6.78
CA GLY A 99 -12.03 16.33 8.09
C GLY A 99 -11.64 17.52 8.97
N LEU A 100 -10.37 17.96 8.91
CA LEU A 100 -9.90 19.16 9.63
C LEU A 100 -10.60 20.43 9.15
N ARG A 101 -10.90 20.54 7.84
CA ARG A 101 -11.68 21.65 7.28
C ARG A 101 -13.09 21.73 7.88
N LEU A 102 -13.68 20.58 8.20
CA LEU A 102 -15.00 20.44 8.82
C LEU A 102 -14.97 20.61 10.35
N ARG A 103 -13.77 20.64 10.96
CA ARG A 103 -13.54 20.88 12.40
C ARG A 103 -14.27 19.89 13.33
N THR A 104 -14.43 18.64 12.90
CA THR A 104 -15.04 17.59 13.74
C THR A 104 -14.15 16.35 13.78
N THR A 105 -14.08 15.73 14.96
CA THR A 105 -13.29 14.51 15.16
C THR A 105 -13.82 13.31 14.36
N PRO A 106 -15.14 13.09 14.19
CA PRO A 106 -15.61 11.98 13.38
C PRO A 106 -15.31 12.17 11.89
N ALA A 107 -15.33 13.41 11.39
CA ALA A 107 -14.95 13.70 10.01
C ALA A 107 -13.46 13.41 9.78
N PHE A 108 -12.59 13.79 10.72
CA PHE A 108 -11.15 13.48 10.64
C PHE A 108 -10.88 11.99 10.41
N PHE A 109 -11.43 11.13 11.28
CA PHE A 109 -11.25 9.69 11.15
C PHE A 109 -12.03 9.09 9.97
N GLY A 110 -13.24 9.57 9.69
CA GLY A 110 -14.08 9.07 8.61
C GLY A 110 -13.48 9.30 7.23
N TYR A 111 -13.11 10.56 6.92
CA TYR A 111 -12.50 10.89 5.63
C TYR A 111 -11.09 10.29 5.50
N GLY A 112 -10.31 10.26 6.59
CA GLY A 112 -9.01 9.59 6.60
C GLY A 112 -9.13 8.09 6.32
N ALA A 113 -10.00 7.37 7.04
CA ALA A 113 -10.18 5.93 6.86
C ALA A 113 -10.72 5.60 5.45
N LEU A 114 -11.70 6.36 4.96
CA LEU A 114 -12.24 6.19 3.62
C LEU A 114 -11.14 6.36 2.56
N ALA A 115 -10.38 7.45 2.62
CA ALA A 115 -9.31 7.71 1.67
C ALA A 115 -8.19 6.66 1.74
N SER A 116 -7.83 6.22 2.95
CA SER A 116 -6.88 5.13 3.17
C SER A 116 -7.32 3.84 2.48
N ILE A 117 -8.57 3.43 2.68
CA ILE A 117 -9.09 2.19 2.10
C ILE A 117 -9.14 2.29 0.58
N LEU A 118 -9.67 3.39 0.03
CA LEU A 118 -9.77 3.57 -1.42
C LEU A 118 -8.39 3.58 -2.10
N LEU A 119 -7.44 4.36 -1.58
CA LEU A 119 -6.11 4.48 -2.18
C LEU A 119 -5.28 3.20 -1.98
N SER A 120 -5.37 2.57 -0.80
CA SER A 120 -4.73 1.28 -0.54
C SER A 120 -5.25 0.20 -1.49
N THR A 121 -6.58 0.12 -1.68
CA THR A 121 -7.20 -0.85 -2.58
C THR A 121 -6.78 -0.59 -4.04
N PHE A 122 -6.72 0.69 -4.44
CA PHE A 122 -6.28 1.07 -5.77
C PHE A 122 -4.81 0.72 -6.03
N GLU A 123 -3.92 0.97 -5.06
CA GLU A 123 -2.50 0.63 -5.19
C GLU A 123 -2.28 -0.88 -5.13
N TYR A 124 -3.03 -1.59 -4.29
CA TYR A 124 -3.06 -3.05 -4.26
C TYR A 124 -3.50 -3.65 -5.61
N GLY A 125 -4.44 -2.98 -6.30
CA GLY A 125 -4.84 -3.31 -7.66
C GLY A 125 -3.82 -2.98 -8.75
N GLY A 126 -2.65 -2.42 -8.40
CA GLY A 126 -1.58 -2.09 -9.34
C GLY A 126 -1.48 -0.60 -9.70
N GLY A 127 -2.27 0.27 -9.05
CA GLY A 127 -2.09 1.73 -9.08
C GLY A 127 -2.24 2.40 -10.46
N ARG A 128 -2.84 1.71 -11.44
CA ARG A 128 -2.94 2.18 -12.83
C ARG A 128 -4.32 1.87 -13.41
N PHE A 129 -4.98 2.89 -13.98
CA PHE A 129 -6.24 2.71 -14.70
C PHE A 129 -6.08 1.99 -16.05
N SER A 130 -4.90 2.09 -16.68
CA SER A 130 -4.61 1.47 -17.98
C SER A 130 -4.31 -0.04 -17.89
N GLY A 131 -4.33 -0.63 -16.70
CA GLY A 131 -3.94 -2.02 -16.48
C GLY A 131 -2.43 -2.24 -16.40
N TYR A 132 -2.04 -3.46 -16.01
CA TYR A 132 -0.65 -3.85 -15.88
C TYR A 132 0.00 -4.00 -17.26
N LYS A 133 1.12 -3.30 -17.50
CA LYS A 133 1.93 -3.52 -18.70
C LYS A 133 2.63 -4.87 -18.55
N LYS A 134 2.18 -5.85 -19.32
CA LYS A 134 2.83 -7.15 -19.39
C LYS A 134 4.14 -7.00 -20.15
N ASP A 135 5.15 -7.71 -19.70
CA ASP A 135 6.44 -7.76 -20.37
C ASP A 135 6.26 -8.35 -21.79
N PRO A 136 6.60 -7.60 -22.85
CA PRO A 136 6.46 -8.07 -24.23
C PRO A 136 7.44 -9.21 -24.58
N THR A 137 8.46 -9.46 -23.74
CA THR A 137 9.47 -10.50 -23.98
C THR A 137 9.03 -11.89 -23.53
N ILE A 138 7.95 -12.00 -22.75
CA ILE A 138 7.44 -13.27 -22.23
C ILE A 138 6.28 -13.74 -23.10
N ASP A 139 6.36 -14.97 -23.63
CA ASP A 139 5.24 -15.57 -24.34
C ASP A 139 4.06 -15.78 -23.37
N GLU A 140 2.95 -15.10 -23.67
CA GLU A 140 1.73 -15.19 -22.88
C GLU A 140 1.12 -16.59 -22.90
N VAL A 141 1.27 -17.32 -24.01
CA VAL A 141 0.73 -18.68 -24.16
C VAL A 141 1.49 -19.62 -23.25
N ASP A 142 2.83 -19.54 -23.24
CA ASP A 142 3.67 -20.36 -22.38
C ASP A 142 3.43 -20.06 -20.89
N ARG A 143 3.43 -18.80 -20.46
CA ARG A 143 3.12 -18.43 -19.07
C ARG A 143 1.74 -18.94 -18.63
N LYS A 144 0.71 -18.75 -19.47
CA LYS A 144 -0.65 -19.25 -19.16
C LYS A 144 -0.68 -20.78 -19.12
N THR A 145 0.12 -21.43 -19.96
CA THR A 145 0.24 -22.88 -20.02
C THR A 145 0.95 -23.42 -18.78
N GLU A 146 2.01 -22.76 -18.30
CA GLU A 146 2.68 -23.06 -17.02
C GLU A 146 1.71 -22.93 -15.84
N LEU A 147 0.97 -21.82 -15.76
CA LEU A 147 -0.06 -21.62 -14.72
C LEU A 147 -1.15 -22.70 -14.75
N ARG A 148 -1.57 -23.13 -15.94
CA ARG A 148 -2.57 -24.22 -16.12
C ARG A 148 -1.99 -25.61 -15.84
N LYS A 149 -0.70 -25.81 -16.10
CA LYS A 149 0.01 -27.08 -15.87
C LYS A 149 0.46 -27.24 -14.42
N ASN A 150 0.44 -26.17 -13.61
CA ASN A 150 0.73 -26.22 -12.18
C ASN A 150 -0.38 -26.94 -11.40
N ARG A 151 -0.44 -28.27 -11.53
CA ARG A 151 -1.44 -29.14 -10.89
C ARG A 151 -0.98 -29.69 -9.53
N ARG A 152 0.31 -29.74 -9.29
CA ARG A 152 0.93 -30.23 -8.04
C ARG A 152 2.10 -29.33 -7.70
N ARG A 153 2.05 -28.69 -6.53
CA ARG A 153 3.18 -27.95 -5.95
C ARG A 153 4.01 -28.92 -5.10
N PRO A 154 5.35 -28.80 -5.07
CA PRO A 154 6.19 -29.56 -4.16
C PRO A 154 5.78 -29.32 -2.70
N ILE A 155 5.87 -30.36 -1.88
CA ILE A 155 5.45 -30.28 -0.47
C ILE A 155 6.40 -29.37 0.32
N GLU A 156 7.65 -29.28 -0.10
CA GLU A 156 8.69 -28.42 0.47
C GLU A 156 8.35 -26.93 0.32
N GLU A 157 7.86 -26.51 -0.85
CA GLU A 157 7.39 -25.14 -1.10
C GLU A 157 6.18 -24.81 -0.23
N THR A 158 5.25 -25.76 -0.11
CA THR A 158 4.06 -25.61 0.73
C THR A 158 4.43 -25.47 2.21
N VAL A 159 5.38 -26.26 2.69
CA VAL A 159 5.89 -26.19 4.07
C VAL A 159 6.67 -24.89 4.31
N ALA A 160 7.42 -24.40 3.32
CA ALA A 160 8.12 -23.12 3.43
C ALA A 160 7.16 -21.92 3.49
N GLU A 161 6.08 -21.93 2.70
CA GLU A 161 5.09 -20.84 2.66
C GLU A 161 4.13 -20.86 3.87
N LEU A 162 3.57 -22.03 4.21
CA LEU A 162 2.52 -22.16 5.23
C LEU A 162 3.05 -22.54 6.62
N GLY A 163 4.28 -23.04 6.69
CA GLY A 163 4.85 -23.64 7.89
C GLY A 163 4.37 -25.08 8.14
N GLU A 164 5.08 -25.79 9.01
CA GLU A 164 4.67 -27.13 9.44
C GLU A 164 3.57 -27.06 10.52
N GLY A 165 2.59 -27.96 10.43
CA GLY A 165 1.50 -28.09 11.40
C GLY A 165 0.10 -27.97 10.79
N ARG A 166 -0.94 -28.13 11.62
CA ARG A 166 -2.37 -28.05 11.22
C ARG A 166 -2.73 -28.93 10.00
N GLY A 167 -2.12 -30.12 9.90
CA GLY A 167 -2.39 -31.10 8.83
C GLY A 167 -1.41 -31.09 7.66
N ILE A 168 -0.39 -30.23 7.66
CA ILE A 168 0.69 -30.21 6.65
C ILE A 168 1.99 -30.69 7.29
N TYR A 169 2.54 -31.79 6.76
CA TYR A 169 3.73 -32.44 7.28
C TYR A 169 4.74 -32.68 6.16
N GLY A 170 5.91 -32.06 6.27
CA GLY A 170 7.03 -32.33 5.38
C GLY A 170 7.75 -33.63 5.73
N PRO A 171 8.59 -34.15 4.81
CA PRO A 171 9.44 -35.32 5.09
C PRO A 171 10.36 -35.04 6.30
N GLY A 172 10.44 -36.00 7.24
CA GLY A 172 11.24 -35.88 8.46
C GLY A 172 10.63 -35.01 9.57
N TYR A 173 9.33 -34.71 9.49
CA TYR A 173 8.60 -33.94 10.52
C TYR A 173 8.70 -34.55 11.93
N GLU A 174 8.74 -35.88 12.03
CA GLU A 174 8.77 -36.58 13.32
C GLU A 174 10.05 -36.31 14.10
N ALA A 175 11.20 -36.40 13.45
CA ALA A 175 12.50 -36.08 14.04
C ALA A 175 12.55 -34.61 14.49
N ARG A 176 12.12 -33.68 13.63
CA ARG A 176 12.04 -32.24 13.99
C ARG A 176 11.06 -31.98 15.13
N ARG A 177 9.95 -32.72 15.20
CA ARG A 177 8.97 -32.62 16.30
C ARG A 177 9.57 -33.13 17.61
N GLN A 178 10.25 -34.27 17.60
CA GLN A 178 10.94 -34.81 18.77
C GLN A 178 11.99 -33.82 19.29
N GLU A 179 12.80 -33.24 18.40
CA GLU A 179 13.76 -32.18 18.75
C GLU A 179 13.09 -30.94 19.36
N ARG A 180 11.98 -30.46 18.78
CA ARG A 180 11.21 -29.32 19.32
C ARG A 180 10.63 -29.62 20.71
N ILE A 181 10.16 -30.84 20.96
CA ILE A 181 9.59 -31.25 22.25
C ILE A 181 10.70 -31.39 23.30
N LYS A 182 11.82 -32.02 22.92
CA LYS A 182 13.00 -32.15 23.78
C LYS A 182 13.56 -30.77 24.16
N ALA A 183 13.65 -29.85 23.21
CA ALA A 183 14.11 -28.48 23.46
C ALA A 183 13.15 -27.65 24.32
N ARG A 184 11.81 -27.79 24.14
CA ARG A 184 10.82 -27.00 24.90
C ARG A 184 10.51 -27.56 26.28
N TYR A 185 10.51 -28.89 26.43
CA TYR A 185 9.99 -29.56 27.63
C TYR A 185 10.99 -30.48 28.32
N GLY A 186 12.18 -30.72 27.73
CA GLY A 186 13.19 -31.61 28.29
C GLY A 186 12.81 -33.09 28.26
N ILE A 187 11.71 -33.45 27.57
CA ILE A 187 11.19 -34.82 27.49
C ILE A 187 11.76 -35.49 26.24
N ASP A 188 12.39 -36.65 26.39
CA ASP A 188 12.83 -37.48 25.28
C ASP A 188 11.68 -38.40 24.83
N VAL A 189 11.23 -38.21 23.58
CA VAL A 189 10.08 -38.91 22.99
C VAL A 189 10.52 -39.89 21.90
N SER A 190 11.81 -40.24 21.85
CA SER A 190 12.41 -41.13 20.85
C SER A 190 11.81 -42.55 20.81
N SER A 191 11.17 -42.99 21.89
CA SER A 191 10.60 -44.33 22.05
C SER A 191 9.09 -44.44 21.76
N VAL A 192 8.38 -43.33 21.53
CA VAL A 192 6.92 -43.34 21.33
C VAL A 192 6.60 -43.22 19.84
N PRO A 193 5.91 -44.22 19.24
CA PRO A 193 5.44 -44.13 17.86
C PRO A 193 4.46 -42.97 17.68
N SER A 194 4.62 -42.17 16.61
CA SER A 194 3.67 -41.12 16.26
C SER A 194 2.33 -41.73 15.83
N ALA A 195 1.22 -41.05 16.13
CA ALA A 195 -0.13 -41.45 15.70
C ALA A 195 -0.50 -40.87 14.31
N HIS A 196 0.49 -40.65 13.43
CA HIS A 196 0.30 -40.09 12.09
C HIS A 196 0.60 -41.12 11.01
#